data_AF-K4KLP1-F1
#
_entry.id   AF-K4KLP1-F1
#
_cell.length_a   1.000
_cell.length_b   1.000
_cell.length_c   1.000
_cell.angle_alpha   90.00
_cell.angle_beta   90.00
_cell.angle_gamma   90.00
#
_symmetry.space_group_name_H-M   'P 1'
#
loop_
_entity.id
_entity.type
_entity.pdbx_description
1 polymer ?
#
loop_
_entity_poly.entity_id
_entity_poly.type
_entity_poly.pdbx_seq_one_letter_code
_entity_poly.pdbx_strand_id
1 'polypeptide(L)'
;MTCNWRVNVVKKASFLSVCVPNPASVNNDQNDKTLADGYQPSTVLFSGPDFLTPGTYRRLFDGTTNRATGTVFDFQPPRPQGHIVNTLPGQNGVLLFAVAGLLAACNPSTPETPSTHTDTGMLLLDQNWTDADREFSWFTTFGSRVLPDTWFKALERANDTSPFASEENLSRFGFAFSGASDTNPDNFPIGITVTPPRDGHAWVGLGCSACHSGQVYYQNQQIHIDGGQAMLEFQLFEQSVIDALNATLRDNEKFSRFAQAVGEAEPALREQVSQWTQSLIKRQHINRTDSHYGRGRLDAFGQIFNAVTVSFLGIEENRRDPDAPVSYPVLWDAPHMDLVQWNASAPNAGPGPLIQNATTALAVFGDLDIHHNDHGLGYKSSIEINNLGPIQDRWYKLTSPQWPTQVLGALNSDLVTQGKTLYAENCLACHALSDRNDPDRMIKATKVSLDQVGTDPTMVDNFLGNQAQTGDFEGRKLLFAAGPEFGATAPAIKLVAHATIGALLDHPLAATMQGVLSAHKVKDAPIDEDPRYYKARPLSGIWASAPYLHNGSVPTLAEMLSPEKRRTQFAVGKVEFDPVNVGLSDEVLAADQVSDFDTRLPGNSNAGHLFGTHLSPEDKRALIEYLKSL
;
A
#
# COMPACT_ATOMS: atom_id res chain seq x y z
N MET A 1 -34.25 38.37 24.02
CA MET A 1 -33.96 38.12 25.46
C MET A 1 -32.61 37.44 25.53
N THR A 2 -31.69 37.93 26.36
CA THR A 2 -30.34 37.35 26.52
C THR A 2 -30.31 36.33 27.65
N CYS A 3 -29.52 35.26 27.50
CA CYS A 3 -29.26 34.32 28.59
C CYS A 3 -27.77 33.98 28.64
N ASN A 4 -27.03 34.69 29.49
CA ASN A 4 -25.67 34.30 29.88
C ASN A 4 -25.74 33.24 30.97
N TRP A 5 -24.88 32.22 30.90
CA TRP A 5 -24.49 31.45 32.09
C TRP A 5 -22.97 31.38 32.19
N ARG A 6 -22.46 31.64 33.40
CA ARG A 6 -21.02 31.67 33.70
C ARG A 6 -20.54 30.34 34.25
N VAL A 7 -19.24 30.09 34.04
CA VAL A 7 -18.44 29.01 34.61
C VAL A 7 -18.57 28.94 36.14
N ASN A 8 -18.54 27.72 36.69
CA ASN A 8 -18.12 27.47 38.07
C ASN A 8 -17.08 26.34 38.09
N VAL A 9 -15.89 26.60 38.65
CA VAL A 9 -14.80 25.62 38.80
C VAL A 9 -14.82 25.07 40.22
N VAL A 10 -14.82 23.74 40.37
CA VAL A 10 -14.65 23.07 41.67
C VAL A 10 -13.42 22.18 41.63
N LYS A 11 -12.39 22.53 42.40
CA LYS A 11 -11.23 21.67 42.62
C LYS A 11 -11.61 20.52 43.56
N LYS A 12 -11.23 19.29 43.21
CA LYS A 12 -10.89 18.23 44.19
C LYS A 12 -9.61 17.56 43.73
N ALA A 13 -8.66 17.44 44.66
CA ALA A 13 -7.45 16.65 44.48
C ALA A 13 -7.60 15.31 45.21
N SER A 14 -7.04 14.26 44.64
CA SER A 14 -6.92 12.95 45.28
C SER A 14 -5.44 12.58 45.33
N PHE A 15 -4.94 12.26 46.51
CA PHE A 15 -3.57 11.75 46.69
C PHE A 15 -3.48 10.29 46.27
N LEU A 16 -2.34 9.92 45.67
CA LEU A 16 -1.90 8.53 45.54
C LEU A 16 -0.38 8.49 45.69
N SER A 17 0.08 8.06 46.86
CA SER A 17 1.50 7.89 47.15
C SER A 17 1.99 6.53 46.65
N VAL A 18 3.08 6.51 45.89
CA VAL A 18 3.89 5.31 45.64
C VAL A 18 5.34 5.67 45.92
N CYS A 19 6.07 4.78 46.59
CA CYS A 19 7.36 5.09 47.22
C CYS A 19 8.53 5.15 46.23
N VAL A 20 9.46 6.07 46.47
CA VAL A 20 10.78 6.13 45.81
C VAL A 20 11.87 5.76 46.82
N PRO A 21 12.76 4.80 46.51
CA PRO A 21 13.97 4.54 47.30
C PRO A 21 15.25 4.93 46.56
N ASN A 22 15.91 6.00 47.02
CA ASN A 22 17.34 6.33 46.80
C ASN A 22 17.71 7.41 47.86
N PRO A 23 19.00 7.69 48.17
CA PRO A 23 20.22 7.24 47.51
C PRO A 23 21.24 6.53 48.43
N ALA A 24 22.29 5.99 47.82
CA ALA A 24 23.58 5.79 48.47
C ALA A 24 24.69 6.31 47.53
N SER A 25 25.48 7.27 47.99
CA SER A 25 26.59 7.86 47.24
C SER A 25 27.92 7.61 47.95
N VAL A 26 28.97 7.30 47.17
CA VAL A 26 30.36 7.30 47.64
C VAL A 26 31.22 7.88 46.51
N ASN A 27 31.88 9.00 46.78
CA ASN A 27 32.93 9.54 45.90
C ASN A 27 34.23 8.76 46.13
N ASN A 28 35.08 8.68 45.11
CA ASN A 28 36.36 9.36 45.22
C ASN A 28 36.97 9.70 43.85
N ASP A 29 37.65 10.84 43.77
CA ASP A 29 38.51 11.19 42.64
C ASP A 29 39.84 10.41 42.69
N GLN A 30 40.48 10.20 41.54
CA GLN A 30 41.69 10.94 41.15
C GLN A 30 42.43 10.30 39.95
N ASN A 31 42.90 11.16 39.04
CA ASN A 31 44.25 11.22 38.41
C ASN A 31 44.89 9.95 37.78
N ASP A 32 45.70 10.03 36.72
CA ASP A 32 46.05 11.07 35.72
C ASP A 32 47.01 10.38 34.69
N LYS A 33 47.32 11.05 33.57
CA LYS A 33 48.50 10.86 32.68
C LYS A 33 48.52 9.74 31.63
N THR A 34 48.58 10.19 30.36
CA THR A 34 49.59 9.86 29.31
C THR A 34 49.75 8.41 28.79
N LEU A 35 50.16 8.12 27.55
CA LEU A 35 50.30 8.82 26.25
C LEU A 35 50.69 7.74 25.21
N ALA A 36 50.80 8.13 23.94
CA ALA A 36 51.64 7.50 22.90
C ALA A 36 51.23 6.13 22.31
N ASP A 37 50.77 6.22 21.06
CA ASP A 37 51.38 5.59 19.88
C ASP A 37 51.51 4.05 19.76
N GLY A 38 50.74 3.49 18.81
CA GLY A 38 51.38 2.93 17.61
C GLY A 38 51.09 1.47 17.23
N TYR A 39 51.31 1.19 15.93
CA TYR A 39 51.50 -0.11 15.27
C TYR A 39 50.37 -1.17 15.28
N GLN A 40 49.53 -1.07 14.25
CA GLN A 40 49.16 -2.21 13.38
C GLN A 40 50.39 -2.69 12.56
N PRO A 41 50.39 -3.84 11.85
CA PRO A 41 49.50 -5.01 11.91
C PRO A 41 50.26 -6.37 12.02
N SER A 42 49.55 -7.50 12.21
CA SER A 42 50.02 -8.82 11.71
C SER A 42 48.92 -9.88 11.60
N THR A 43 48.76 -10.45 10.40
CA THR A 43 47.86 -11.58 10.08
C THR A 43 48.36 -12.91 10.64
N VAL A 44 47.46 -13.81 11.06
CA VAL A 44 47.74 -15.25 11.19
C VAL A 44 46.59 -16.07 10.59
N LEU A 45 46.95 -17.05 9.74
CA LEU A 45 46.08 -18.06 9.15
C LEU A 45 46.34 -19.42 9.81
N PHE A 46 45.28 -20.14 10.20
CA PHE A 46 45.20 -21.62 10.31
C PHE A 46 43.71 -21.99 10.39
N SER A 47 43.09 -22.54 9.33
CA SER A 47 43.02 -23.97 8.96
C SER A 47 42.18 -24.85 9.91
N GLY A 48 41.16 -25.52 9.36
CA GLY A 48 40.50 -26.68 10.00
C GLY A 48 41.39 -27.94 10.04
N PRO A 49 40.84 -29.14 10.35
CA PRO A 49 39.68 -29.68 9.63
C PRO A 49 38.61 -30.48 10.43
N ASP A 50 37.39 -30.46 9.88
CA ASP A 50 36.42 -31.54 9.65
C ASP A 50 35.76 -32.42 10.75
N PHE A 51 34.54 -32.87 10.38
CA PHE A 51 33.69 -33.98 10.87
C PHE A 51 33.12 -33.97 12.31
N LEU A 52 31.78 -33.90 12.41
CA LEU A 52 30.92 -35.09 12.67
C LEU A 52 29.41 -34.76 12.73
N THR A 53 28.59 -35.56 12.04
CA THR A 53 27.12 -35.70 12.21
C THR A 53 26.71 -37.12 11.74
N PRO A 54 25.46 -37.62 11.96
CA PRO A 54 24.40 -37.18 12.89
C PRO A 54 24.02 -38.27 13.93
N GLY A 55 23.21 -37.91 14.94
CA GLY A 55 22.72 -38.86 15.96
C GLY A 55 21.20 -38.78 16.17
N THR A 56 20.51 -39.93 16.10
CA THR A 56 19.04 -40.06 16.23
C THR A 56 18.58 -40.22 17.68
N TYR A 57 17.36 -39.75 17.97
CA TYR A 57 16.63 -40.05 19.22
C TYR A 57 15.20 -40.54 18.93
N ARG A 58 14.81 -41.69 19.51
CA ARG A 58 13.41 -42.17 19.50
C ARG A 58 13.12 -43.23 20.59
N ARG A 59 11.94 -43.08 21.24
CA ARG A 59 11.15 -44.06 22.02
C ARG A 59 11.67 -44.63 23.37
N LEU A 60 10.84 -44.44 24.40
CA LEU A 60 10.47 -45.36 25.50
C LEU A 60 9.06 -44.94 25.99
N PHE A 61 8.04 -45.77 26.24
CA PHE A 61 7.68 -47.11 25.73
C PHE A 61 6.47 -46.96 24.75
N ASP A 62 5.41 -47.75 24.52
CA ASP A 62 4.78 -49.00 25.04
C ASP A 62 4.12 -49.00 26.44
N GLY A 63 3.01 -49.72 26.70
CA GLY A 63 2.06 -50.38 25.77
C GLY A 63 1.25 -51.55 26.41
N THR A 64 -0.10 -51.54 26.36
CA THR A 64 -0.95 -52.75 26.52
C THR A 64 -2.43 -52.52 26.13
N THR A 65 -3.20 -53.60 25.98
CA THR A 65 -4.52 -53.65 25.30
C THR A 65 -5.72 -53.88 26.22
N ASN A 66 -6.91 -53.40 25.82
CA ASN A 66 -8.09 -54.29 25.76
C ASN A 66 -9.22 -53.78 24.84
N ARG A 67 -10.09 -54.70 24.39
CA ARG A 67 -11.31 -54.42 23.60
C ARG A 67 -12.57 -54.50 24.49
N ALA A 68 -13.62 -53.73 24.20
CA ALA A 68 -15.00 -54.25 24.04
C ALA A 68 -16.07 -53.16 23.73
N THR A 69 -16.81 -53.37 22.63
CA THR A 69 -18.26 -53.14 22.41
C THR A 69 -19.02 -51.89 22.94
N GLY A 70 -19.72 -51.21 22.00
CA GLY A 70 -21.02 -50.54 22.22
C GLY A 70 -20.98 -49.10 22.76
N THR A 71 -21.96 -48.22 22.47
CA THR A 71 -23.16 -48.31 21.60
C THR A 71 -23.54 -46.90 21.11
N VAL A 72 -24.11 -46.76 19.92
CA VAL A 72 -24.60 -45.47 19.38
C VAL A 72 -25.95 -45.10 20.01
N PHE A 73 -26.13 -43.83 20.40
CA PHE A 73 -27.45 -43.23 20.60
C PHE A 73 -27.50 -41.79 20.07
N ASP A 74 -28.54 -41.51 19.29
CA ASP A 74 -28.94 -40.21 18.73
C ASP A 74 -30.11 -39.65 19.56
N PHE A 75 -30.31 -38.32 19.60
CA PHE A 75 -31.32 -37.69 20.48
C PHE A 75 -31.96 -36.40 19.93
N GLN A 76 -33.21 -36.54 19.48
CA GLN A 76 -34.24 -35.51 19.32
C GLN A 76 -35.63 -36.18 19.42
N PRO A 77 -36.74 -35.44 19.59
CA PRO A 77 -36.99 -34.23 20.37
C PRO A 77 -38.07 -34.53 21.47
N PRO A 78 -38.94 -33.61 21.92
CA PRO A 78 -40.16 -33.27 21.16
C PRO A 78 -40.67 -31.81 21.32
N ARG A 79 -41.78 -31.48 20.64
CA ARG A 79 -42.57 -30.23 20.79
C ARG A 79 -43.91 -30.50 21.51
N PRO A 80 -44.48 -29.49 22.19
CA PRO A 80 -45.93 -29.20 22.19
C PRO A 80 -46.17 -27.87 21.42
N GLN A 81 -47.10 -27.76 20.47
CA GLN A 81 -48.57 -27.74 20.63
C GLN A 81 -49.07 -26.66 21.61
N GLY A 82 -49.92 -25.76 21.11
CA GLY A 82 -50.56 -24.69 21.89
C GLY A 82 -52.07 -24.75 21.80
N HIS A 83 -52.76 -24.03 22.70
CA HIS A 83 -54.22 -23.91 22.73
C HIS A 83 -54.66 -22.46 22.91
N ILE A 84 -55.82 -22.14 22.33
CA ILE A 84 -56.48 -20.83 22.39
C ILE A 84 -57.57 -20.87 23.46
N VAL A 85 -57.63 -19.87 24.34
CA VAL A 85 -58.83 -19.55 25.13
C VAL A 85 -59.00 -18.03 25.19
N ASN A 86 -60.18 -17.54 24.80
CA ASN A 86 -60.58 -16.14 24.96
C ASN A 86 -61.38 -15.96 26.25
N THR A 87 -61.05 -14.96 27.07
CA THR A 87 -62.02 -14.29 27.97
C THR A 87 -61.64 -12.83 28.22
N LEU A 88 -62.59 -11.94 27.92
CA LEU A 88 -62.71 -10.56 28.42
C LEU A 88 -63.89 -10.53 29.42
N PRO A 89 -64.20 -9.42 30.14
CA PRO A 89 -63.55 -8.10 30.13
C PRO A 89 -63.13 -7.58 31.52
N GLY A 90 -62.31 -6.51 31.52
CA GLY A 90 -62.11 -5.63 32.67
C GLY A 90 -61.94 -4.18 32.19
N GLN A 91 -62.82 -3.27 32.62
CA GLN A 91 -62.81 -1.88 32.16
C GLN A 91 -61.81 -1.02 32.95
N ASN A 92 -61.02 -0.22 32.24
CA ASN A 92 -60.70 1.16 32.62
C ASN A 92 -60.13 1.90 31.41
N GLY A 93 -60.64 3.11 31.13
CA GLY A 93 -60.29 3.88 29.92
C GLY A 93 -59.08 4.79 30.11
N VAL A 94 -58.25 4.91 29.07
CA VAL A 94 -57.20 5.93 28.93
C VAL A 94 -57.33 6.56 27.53
N LEU A 95 -57.01 7.85 27.41
CA LEU A 95 -57.27 8.64 26.20
C LEU A 95 -56.46 8.16 24.98
N LEU A 96 -57.15 8.00 23.86
CA LEU A 96 -56.53 7.86 22.54
C LEU A 96 -56.09 9.24 22.00
N PHE A 97 -54.79 9.50 22.04
CA PHE A 97 -54.19 10.50 21.14
C PHE A 97 -53.98 9.86 19.76
N ALA A 98 -54.72 10.34 18.76
CA ALA A 98 -54.60 9.87 17.38
C ALA A 98 -53.35 10.47 16.70
N VAL A 99 -52.18 9.87 16.93
CA VAL A 99 -50.97 10.15 16.14
C VAL A 99 -51.10 9.40 14.82
N ALA A 100 -51.47 10.10 13.75
CA ALA A 100 -51.48 9.57 12.40
C ALA A 100 -50.03 9.38 11.91
N GLY A 101 -49.47 8.20 12.17
CA GLY A 101 -48.12 7.85 11.77
C GLY A 101 -48.00 7.76 10.24
N LEU A 102 -47.29 8.72 9.64
CA LEU A 102 -46.70 8.57 8.31
C LEU A 102 -45.59 7.51 8.39
N LEU A 103 -46.00 6.24 8.34
CA LEU A 103 -45.13 5.15 7.95
C LEU A 103 -44.81 5.29 6.46
N ALA A 104 -43.91 6.23 6.14
CA ALA A 104 -43.17 6.18 4.90
C ALA A 104 -42.51 4.80 4.85
N ALA A 105 -42.83 4.03 3.80
CA ALA A 105 -42.31 2.69 3.66
C ALA A 105 -40.80 2.77 3.39
N CYS A 106 -40.01 2.65 4.46
CA CYS A 106 -38.61 2.25 4.36
C CYS A 106 -38.59 0.80 3.87
N ASN A 107 -38.79 0.63 2.55
CA ASN A 107 -38.28 -0.56 1.88
C ASN A 107 -36.79 -0.63 2.25
N PRO A 108 -36.31 -1.72 2.87
CA PRO A 108 -34.88 -1.98 2.82
C PRO A 108 -34.53 -2.03 1.34
N SER A 109 -33.58 -1.20 0.90
CA SER A 109 -33.08 -1.27 -0.46
C SER A 109 -32.64 -2.71 -0.71
N THR A 110 -33.18 -3.33 -1.76
CA THR A 110 -32.64 -4.61 -2.23
C THR A 110 -31.16 -4.40 -2.47
N PRO A 111 -30.26 -5.24 -1.92
CA PRO A 111 -28.84 -5.10 -2.16
C PRO A 111 -28.59 -5.04 -3.66
N GLU A 112 -28.02 -3.92 -4.11
CA GLU A 112 -27.72 -3.74 -5.53
C GLU A 112 -26.63 -4.73 -5.90
N THR A 113 -26.94 -5.61 -6.85
CA THR A 113 -25.95 -6.53 -7.42
C THR A 113 -24.82 -5.70 -8.03
N PRO A 114 -23.56 -5.81 -7.55
CA PRO A 114 -22.48 -5.00 -8.07
C PRO A 114 -22.31 -5.20 -9.57
N SER A 115 -21.94 -4.12 -10.26
CA SER A 115 -21.76 -4.10 -11.70
C SER A 115 -20.66 -5.08 -12.11
N THR A 116 -20.92 -5.83 -13.17
CA THR A 116 -19.96 -6.79 -13.74
C THR A 116 -19.08 -6.15 -14.81
N HIS A 117 -19.45 -4.97 -15.32
CA HIS A 117 -18.69 -4.23 -16.31
C HIS A 117 -18.80 -2.73 -16.02
N THR A 118 -17.82 -1.97 -16.50
CA THR A 118 -17.86 -0.51 -16.58
C THR A 118 -18.58 -0.04 -17.86
N ASP A 119 -18.86 1.26 -17.97
CA ASP A 119 -19.38 1.87 -19.21
C ASP A 119 -18.39 1.74 -20.38
N THR A 120 -17.09 1.65 -20.07
CA THR A 120 -16.01 1.35 -21.04
C THR A 120 -15.93 -0.13 -21.44
N GLY A 121 -16.77 -1.02 -20.89
CA GLY A 121 -16.80 -2.45 -21.20
C GLY A 121 -15.71 -3.30 -20.54
N MET A 122 -14.95 -2.73 -19.59
CA MET A 122 -13.96 -3.46 -18.79
C MET A 122 -14.69 -4.35 -17.77
N LEU A 123 -14.32 -5.63 -17.73
CA LEU A 123 -14.89 -6.64 -16.83
C LEU A 123 -14.44 -6.38 -15.39
N LEU A 124 -15.40 -6.31 -14.48
CA LEU A 124 -15.19 -6.14 -13.04
C LEU A 124 -15.35 -7.49 -12.33
N LEU A 125 -14.37 -7.89 -11.53
CA LEU A 125 -14.42 -9.13 -10.74
C LEU A 125 -15.16 -8.92 -9.40
N ASP A 126 -15.80 -9.96 -8.89
CA ASP A 126 -16.30 -9.96 -7.51
C ASP A 126 -15.15 -10.10 -6.51
N GLN A 127 -14.85 -8.98 -5.85
CA GLN A 127 -13.86 -8.88 -4.79
C GLN A 127 -14.47 -8.40 -3.46
N ASN A 128 -15.78 -8.64 -3.23
CA ASN A 128 -16.53 -8.23 -2.03
C ASN A 128 -16.63 -6.70 -1.84
N TRP A 129 -16.72 -5.97 -2.95
CA TRP A 129 -17.00 -4.53 -2.99
C TRP A 129 -18.34 -4.26 -3.69
N THR A 130 -19.09 -3.29 -3.16
CA THR A 130 -20.19 -2.66 -3.90
C THR A 130 -19.65 -1.64 -4.91
N ASP A 131 -20.46 -1.21 -5.87
CA ASP A 131 -20.03 -0.15 -6.80
C ASP A 131 -19.76 1.18 -6.07
N ALA A 132 -20.44 1.44 -4.96
CA ALA A 132 -20.13 2.56 -4.06
C ALA A 132 -18.82 2.38 -3.28
N ASP A 133 -18.37 1.15 -2.99
CA ASP A 133 -17.03 0.88 -2.45
C ASP A 133 -15.94 1.05 -3.53
N ARG A 134 -16.22 0.66 -4.78
CA ARG A 134 -15.34 0.87 -5.95
C ARG A 134 -15.15 2.35 -6.25
N GLU A 135 -16.21 3.08 -6.56
CA GLU A 135 -16.17 4.52 -6.87
C GLU A 135 -15.46 5.32 -5.77
N PHE A 136 -15.76 5.02 -4.50
CA PHE A 136 -15.05 5.63 -3.38
C PHE A 136 -13.54 5.32 -3.40
N SER A 137 -13.15 4.07 -3.61
CA SER A 137 -11.74 3.65 -3.57
C SER A 137 -10.94 4.11 -4.78
N TRP A 138 -11.59 4.22 -5.95
CA TRP A 138 -10.99 4.69 -7.20
C TRP A 138 -10.72 6.20 -7.20
N PHE A 139 -11.61 7.00 -6.60
CA PHE A 139 -11.61 8.47 -6.77
C PHE A 139 -11.38 9.30 -5.49
N THR A 140 -11.33 8.68 -4.30
CA THR A 140 -11.06 9.44 -3.04
C THR A 140 -9.57 9.80 -2.90
N THR A 141 -9.28 11.10 -2.81
CA THR A 141 -7.94 11.63 -2.53
C THR A 141 -7.46 11.35 -1.10
N PHE A 142 -6.14 11.19 -0.93
CA PHE A 142 -5.45 11.22 0.37
C PHE A 142 -4.69 12.54 0.66
N GLY A 143 -4.72 13.50 -0.28
CA GLY A 143 -3.97 14.76 -0.19
C GLY A 143 -2.87 14.96 -1.24
N SER A 144 -2.89 14.18 -2.34
CA SER A 144 -1.95 14.35 -3.46
C SER A 144 -2.31 15.58 -4.31
N ARG A 145 -1.28 16.28 -4.83
CA ARG A 145 -1.36 17.57 -5.53
C ARG A 145 -0.36 17.62 -6.69
N VAL A 146 -0.75 17.09 -7.84
CA VAL A 146 0.08 17.15 -9.07
C VAL A 146 -0.09 18.50 -9.75
N LEU A 147 -1.34 18.96 -9.90
CA LEU A 147 -1.72 20.23 -10.55
C LEU A 147 -3.05 20.76 -9.99
N PRO A 148 -3.32 22.07 -10.06
CA PRO A 148 -4.68 22.59 -9.90
C PRO A 148 -5.63 21.97 -10.95
N ASP A 149 -6.86 21.67 -10.56
CA ASP A 149 -7.87 21.00 -11.39
C ASP A 149 -8.14 21.74 -12.71
N THR A 150 -8.32 23.06 -12.63
CA THR A 150 -8.51 23.93 -13.80
C THR A 150 -7.30 23.89 -14.74
N TRP A 151 -6.08 23.80 -14.20
CA TRP A 151 -4.87 23.71 -15.01
C TRP A 151 -4.76 22.33 -15.68
N PHE A 152 -5.02 21.23 -14.95
CA PHE A 152 -4.97 19.88 -15.50
C PHE A 152 -5.97 19.67 -16.65
N LYS A 153 -7.17 20.25 -16.53
CA LYS A 153 -8.22 20.26 -17.56
C LYS A 153 -7.89 21.16 -18.75
N ALA A 154 -7.23 22.30 -18.52
CA ALA A 154 -6.83 23.25 -19.56
C ALA A 154 -5.52 22.88 -20.30
N LEU A 155 -4.73 21.93 -19.77
CA LEU A 155 -3.40 21.62 -20.28
C LEU A 155 -3.47 20.86 -21.62
N GLU A 156 -2.78 21.36 -22.64
CA GLU A 156 -2.54 20.65 -23.89
C GLU A 156 -1.25 19.81 -23.79
N ARG A 157 -1.21 18.64 -24.45
CA ARG A 157 0.01 17.81 -24.60
C ARG A 157 1.18 18.63 -25.14
N ALA A 158 2.42 18.34 -24.73
CA ALA A 158 3.58 19.17 -25.03
C ALA A 158 3.73 19.56 -26.52
N ASN A 159 3.59 18.58 -27.42
CA ASN A 159 3.93 18.72 -28.85
C ASN A 159 2.76 19.06 -29.77
N ASP A 160 1.54 19.16 -29.24
CA ASP A 160 0.30 19.31 -30.03
C ASP A 160 -0.75 20.14 -29.25
N THR A 161 -1.99 20.22 -29.74
CA THR A 161 -3.09 20.97 -29.10
C THR A 161 -4.19 20.06 -28.54
N SER A 162 -3.96 18.75 -28.44
CA SER A 162 -4.93 17.82 -27.86
C SER A 162 -4.82 17.83 -26.32
N PRO A 163 -5.93 17.64 -25.58
CA PRO A 163 -5.91 17.71 -24.12
C PRO A 163 -4.95 16.69 -23.48
N PHE A 164 -4.20 17.14 -22.48
CA PHE A 164 -3.34 16.28 -21.67
C PHE A 164 -4.15 15.22 -20.92
N ALA A 165 -5.31 15.62 -20.37
CA ALA A 165 -6.23 14.75 -19.66
C ALA A 165 -7.07 13.81 -20.56
N SER A 166 -6.77 13.73 -21.87
CA SER A 166 -7.49 12.84 -22.79
C SER A 166 -7.25 11.35 -22.49
N GLU A 167 -8.27 10.53 -22.73
CA GLU A 167 -8.20 9.07 -22.53
C GLU A 167 -7.06 8.42 -23.31
N GLU A 168 -6.83 8.84 -24.56
CA GLU A 168 -5.67 8.41 -25.37
C GLU A 168 -4.34 8.68 -24.64
N ASN A 169 -4.15 9.91 -24.14
CA ASN A 169 -2.89 10.32 -23.55
C ASN A 169 -2.66 9.69 -22.16
N LEU A 170 -3.69 9.60 -21.32
CA LEU A 170 -3.56 9.02 -19.99
C LEU A 170 -3.45 7.49 -20.04
N SER A 171 -4.12 6.81 -20.97
CA SER A 171 -3.97 5.36 -21.18
C SER A 171 -2.54 4.97 -21.56
N ARG A 172 -1.79 5.85 -22.26
CA ARG A 172 -0.37 5.65 -22.55
C ARG A 172 0.50 5.53 -21.30
N PHE A 173 0.11 6.18 -20.20
CA PHE A 173 0.80 6.02 -18.91
C PHE A 173 0.39 4.74 -18.16
N GLY A 174 -0.60 3.97 -18.64
CA GLY A 174 -1.08 2.74 -18.00
C GLY A 174 -2.28 2.94 -17.06
N PHE A 175 -2.92 4.11 -17.10
CA PHE A 175 -4.21 4.36 -16.46
C PHE A 175 -5.36 3.60 -17.15
N ALA A 176 -6.45 3.35 -16.41
CA ALA A 176 -7.67 2.72 -16.92
C ALA A 176 -8.91 3.55 -16.58
N PHE A 177 -9.92 3.52 -17.44
CA PHE A 177 -11.13 4.34 -17.33
C PHE A 177 -12.36 3.49 -17.06
N SER A 178 -13.23 3.94 -16.14
CA SER A 178 -14.55 3.33 -15.85
C SER A 178 -15.70 4.01 -16.61
N GLY A 179 -15.53 5.26 -17.03
CA GLY A 179 -16.61 6.13 -17.49
C GLY A 179 -16.85 7.28 -16.50
N ALA A 180 -17.72 8.22 -16.89
CA ALA A 180 -18.13 9.32 -16.01
C ALA A 180 -19.16 8.83 -14.99
N SER A 181 -19.06 9.32 -13.76
CA SER A 181 -20.02 9.02 -12.68
C SER A 181 -20.40 10.29 -11.91
N ASP A 182 -21.39 10.23 -11.01
CA ASP A 182 -21.74 11.33 -10.11
C ASP A 182 -20.55 11.77 -9.22
N THR A 183 -19.62 10.85 -8.96
CA THR A 183 -18.38 11.07 -8.19
C THR A 183 -17.16 11.40 -9.06
N ASN A 184 -17.22 11.13 -10.37
CA ASN A 184 -16.19 11.40 -11.36
C ASN A 184 -16.80 11.98 -12.66
N PRO A 185 -17.37 13.20 -12.63
CA PRO A 185 -18.11 13.76 -13.76
C PRO A 185 -17.21 14.13 -14.95
N ASP A 186 -15.91 14.33 -14.70
CA ASP A 186 -14.91 14.66 -15.71
C ASP A 186 -14.34 13.42 -16.45
N ASN A 187 -14.78 12.21 -16.09
CA ASN A 187 -14.22 10.93 -16.58
C ASN A 187 -12.69 10.86 -16.42
N PHE A 188 -12.17 11.24 -15.26
CA PHE A 188 -10.76 10.94 -14.94
C PHE A 188 -10.55 9.42 -14.78
N PRO A 189 -9.37 8.89 -15.09
CA PRO A 189 -9.12 7.47 -14.94
C PRO A 189 -9.07 7.07 -13.45
N ILE A 190 -9.31 5.78 -13.20
CA ILE A 190 -9.22 5.15 -11.88
C ILE A 190 -7.87 5.48 -11.23
N GLY A 191 -7.92 6.07 -10.05
CA GLY A 191 -6.74 6.51 -9.31
C GLY A 191 -6.31 7.97 -9.53
N ILE A 192 -6.84 8.70 -10.51
CA ILE A 192 -6.74 10.16 -10.53
C ILE A 192 -7.90 10.72 -9.69
N THR A 193 -7.56 11.62 -8.77
CA THR A 193 -8.47 12.09 -7.71
C THR A 193 -8.47 13.62 -7.64
N VAL A 194 -9.59 14.21 -7.22
CA VAL A 194 -9.69 15.66 -7.01
C VAL A 194 -9.80 15.96 -5.52
N THR A 195 -8.82 16.70 -5.00
CA THR A 195 -8.82 17.25 -3.64
C THR A 195 -9.62 18.55 -3.60
N PRO A 196 -10.68 18.66 -2.77
CA PRO A 196 -11.46 19.89 -2.64
C PRO A 196 -10.64 21.11 -2.18
N PRO A 197 -11.05 22.35 -2.53
CA PRO A 197 -10.27 23.54 -2.24
C PRO A 197 -10.17 23.84 -0.73
N ARG A 198 -8.94 23.78 -0.21
CA ARG A 198 -8.56 24.23 1.15
C ARG A 198 -7.81 25.56 1.14
N ASP A 199 -7.07 25.83 0.07
CA ASP A 199 -6.20 27.01 -0.15
C ASP A 199 -6.73 27.94 -1.27
N GLY A 200 -7.91 27.65 -1.81
CA GLY A 200 -8.55 28.38 -2.90
C GLY A 200 -8.65 27.59 -4.21
N HIS A 201 -7.83 26.55 -4.39
CA HIS A 201 -7.78 25.75 -5.61
C HIS A 201 -8.17 24.30 -5.32
N ALA A 202 -8.98 23.68 -6.20
CA ALA A 202 -9.11 22.23 -6.22
C ALA A 202 -7.86 21.64 -6.88
N TRP A 203 -7.39 20.48 -6.41
CA TRP A 203 -6.13 19.88 -6.86
C TRP A 203 -6.33 18.48 -7.42
N VAL A 204 -5.90 18.25 -8.66
CA VAL A 204 -5.76 16.91 -9.22
C VAL A 204 -4.51 16.24 -8.66
N GLY A 205 -4.64 15.01 -8.19
CA GLY A 205 -3.55 14.20 -7.64
C GLY A 205 -3.80 12.70 -7.73
N LEU A 206 -2.79 11.91 -7.38
CA LEU A 206 -2.89 10.44 -7.42
C LEU A 206 -3.47 9.90 -6.11
N GLY A 207 -4.50 9.06 -6.20
CA GLY A 207 -5.03 8.25 -5.10
C GLY A 207 -4.45 6.83 -5.10
N CYS A 208 -4.84 6.01 -4.11
CA CYS A 208 -4.28 4.66 -3.93
C CYS A 208 -4.43 3.79 -5.19
N SER A 209 -5.58 3.83 -5.86
CA SER A 209 -5.85 3.04 -7.06
C SER A 209 -4.97 3.38 -8.27
N ALA A 210 -4.25 4.51 -8.30
CA ALA A 210 -3.29 4.80 -9.38
C ALA A 210 -2.13 3.78 -9.40
N CYS A 211 -1.77 3.25 -8.24
CA CYS A 211 -0.75 2.21 -8.07
C CYS A 211 -1.38 0.83 -7.79
N HIS A 212 -2.57 0.81 -7.19
CA HIS A 212 -3.19 -0.40 -6.63
C HIS A 212 -4.53 -0.80 -7.30
N SER A 213 -4.70 -0.53 -8.60
CA SER A 213 -5.77 -1.12 -9.43
C SER A 213 -5.18 -1.70 -10.71
N GLY A 214 -5.09 -3.03 -10.78
CA GLY A 214 -4.41 -3.77 -11.86
C GLY A 214 -5.30 -4.04 -13.07
N GLN A 215 -4.68 -4.26 -14.23
CA GLN A 215 -5.35 -4.62 -15.48
C GLN A 215 -4.79 -5.93 -16.02
N VAL A 216 -5.66 -6.85 -16.43
CA VAL A 216 -5.29 -8.06 -17.17
C VAL A 216 -5.98 -8.01 -18.53
N TYR A 217 -5.26 -8.34 -19.61
CA TYR A 217 -5.78 -8.35 -20.98
C TYR A 217 -5.77 -9.78 -21.52
N TYR A 218 -6.90 -10.25 -22.03
CA TYR A 218 -7.01 -11.58 -22.63
C TYR A 218 -8.12 -11.64 -23.69
N GLN A 219 -7.81 -12.05 -24.91
CA GLN A 219 -8.75 -12.26 -26.02
C GLN A 219 -9.69 -11.06 -26.28
N ASN A 220 -9.12 -9.85 -26.27
CA ASN A 220 -9.78 -8.53 -26.33
C ASN A 220 -10.57 -8.10 -25.08
N GLN A 221 -10.71 -8.94 -24.05
CA GLN A 221 -11.29 -8.54 -22.77
C GLN A 221 -10.22 -7.84 -21.92
N GLN A 222 -10.52 -6.62 -21.46
CA GLN A 222 -9.82 -6.00 -20.33
C GLN A 222 -10.55 -6.40 -19.04
N ILE A 223 -9.79 -6.86 -18.04
CA ILE A 223 -10.27 -7.30 -16.73
C ILE A 223 -9.66 -6.38 -15.66
N HIS A 224 -10.50 -5.73 -14.88
CA HIS A 224 -10.09 -4.91 -13.73
C HIS A 224 -9.80 -5.79 -12.51
N ILE A 225 -8.71 -5.49 -11.82
CA ILE A 225 -8.30 -6.13 -10.58
C ILE A 225 -8.22 -5.07 -9.48
N ASP A 226 -9.28 -4.97 -8.67
CA ASP A 226 -9.30 -4.08 -7.50
C ASP A 226 -8.20 -4.51 -6.51
N GLY A 227 -7.35 -3.59 -6.08
CA GLY A 227 -6.19 -3.91 -5.24
C GLY A 227 -5.04 -4.63 -5.96
N GLY A 228 -5.10 -4.77 -7.29
CA GLY A 228 -4.04 -5.36 -8.11
C GLY A 228 -2.86 -4.41 -8.37
N GLN A 229 -1.80 -4.92 -8.99
CA GLN A 229 -0.66 -4.11 -9.41
C GLN A 229 -1.03 -3.31 -10.67
N ALA A 230 -1.14 -1.98 -10.56
CA ALA A 230 -1.32 -1.13 -11.74
C ALA A 230 -0.09 -1.20 -12.66
N MET A 231 -0.26 -1.00 -13.97
CA MET A 231 0.85 -0.90 -14.94
C MET A 231 1.21 0.55 -15.27
N LEU A 232 1.03 1.43 -14.27
CA LEU A 232 1.38 2.85 -14.33
C LEU A 232 2.89 3.01 -14.59
N GLU A 233 3.25 3.82 -15.58
CA GLU A 233 4.61 4.33 -15.77
C GLU A 233 4.72 5.72 -15.12
N PHE A 234 5.26 5.75 -13.90
CA PHE A 234 5.24 6.94 -13.05
C PHE A 234 6.18 8.04 -13.56
N GLN A 235 7.38 7.66 -14.01
CA GLN A 235 8.42 8.62 -14.42
C GLN A 235 8.01 9.35 -15.72
N LEU A 236 7.42 8.62 -16.66
CA LEU A 236 6.87 9.13 -17.91
C LEU A 236 5.65 10.03 -17.68
N PHE A 237 4.77 9.72 -16.72
CA PHE A 237 3.67 10.62 -16.34
C PHE A 237 4.19 11.94 -15.77
N GLU A 238 5.09 11.89 -14.78
CA GLU A 238 5.68 13.07 -14.14
C GLU A 238 6.45 13.94 -15.17
N GLN A 239 7.27 13.32 -16.02
CA GLN A 239 7.94 14.00 -17.14
C GLN A 239 6.95 14.64 -18.12
N SER A 240 5.88 13.93 -18.50
CA SER A 240 4.92 14.43 -19.50
C SER A 240 4.12 15.64 -18.99
N VAL A 241 3.83 15.69 -17.69
CA VAL A 241 3.25 16.89 -17.04
C VAL A 241 4.24 18.06 -17.12
N ILE A 242 5.50 17.84 -16.74
CA ILE A 242 6.56 18.86 -16.77
C ILE A 242 6.79 19.37 -18.21
N ASP A 243 6.78 18.51 -19.22
CA ASP A 243 6.96 18.88 -20.63
C ASP A 243 5.77 19.68 -21.17
N ALA A 244 4.54 19.30 -20.82
CA ALA A 244 3.33 20.02 -21.22
C ALA A 244 3.27 21.42 -20.61
N LEU A 245 3.64 21.58 -19.35
CA LEU A 245 3.78 22.88 -18.69
C LEU A 245 4.90 23.71 -19.31
N ASN A 246 6.07 23.11 -19.58
CA ASN A 246 7.19 23.79 -20.26
C ASN A 246 6.82 24.27 -21.66
N ALA A 247 6.12 23.45 -22.46
CA ALA A 247 5.63 23.86 -23.77
C ALA A 247 4.65 25.04 -23.65
N THR A 248 3.70 24.96 -22.71
CA THR A 248 2.72 26.02 -22.43
C THR A 248 3.37 27.32 -21.97
N LEU A 249 4.48 27.26 -21.21
CA LEU A 249 5.26 28.45 -20.84
C LEU A 249 6.08 29.04 -21.99
N ARG A 250 6.54 28.23 -22.95
CA ARG A 250 7.42 28.66 -24.05
C ARG A 250 6.68 29.19 -25.27
N ASP A 251 5.49 28.69 -25.54
CA ASP A 251 4.62 29.13 -26.64
C ASP A 251 3.57 30.13 -26.12
N ASN A 252 3.56 31.34 -26.68
CA ASN A 252 2.62 32.39 -26.27
C ASN A 252 1.17 32.12 -26.71
N GLU A 253 0.95 31.54 -27.90
CA GLU A 253 -0.41 31.21 -28.35
C GLU A 253 -0.99 30.08 -27.50
N LYS A 254 -0.16 29.10 -27.15
CA LYS A 254 -0.49 28.02 -26.22
C LYS A 254 -0.79 28.55 -24.82
N PHE A 255 0.02 29.48 -24.32
CA PHE A 255 -0.24 30.12 -23.04
C PHE A 255 -1.56 30.90 -23.03
N SER A 256 -1.87 31.65 -24.08
CA SER A 256 -3.14 32.40 -24.16
C SER A 256 -4.36 31.48 -24.21
N ARG A 257 -4.29 30.33 -24.91
CA ARG A 257 -5.36 29.30 -24.88
C ARG A 257 -5.53 28.70 -23.48
N PHE A 258 -4.42 28.33 -22.84
CA PHE A 258 -4.41 27.82 -21.47
C PHE A 258 -5.00 28.83 -20.48
N ALA A 259 -4.57 30.10 -20.53
CA ALA A 259 -5.07 31.17 -19.67
C ALA A 259 -6.57 31.45 -19.90
N GLN A 260 -7.03 31.43 -21.15
CA GLN A 260 -8.44 31.55 -21.49
C GLN A 260 -9.29 30.39 -20.92
N ALA A 261 -8.76 29.17 -20.93
CA ALA A 261 -9.44 27.98 -20.41
C ALA A 261 -9.43 27.92 -18.86
N VAL A 262 -8.36 28.37 -18.21
CA VAL A 262 -8.27 28.52 -16.74
C VAL A 262 -9.14 29.70 -16.24
N GLY A 263 -9.29 30.75 -17.05
CA GLY A 263 -10.07 31.95 -16.69
C GLY A 263 -9.29 33.00 -15.89
N GLU A 264 -7.97 32.90 -15.83
CA GLU A 264 -7.08 33.80 -15.07
C GLU A 264 -6.31 34.80 -15.96
N ALA A 265 -5.84 35.90 -15.36
CA ALA A 265 -5.10 36.93 -16.06
C ALA A 265 -3.63 36.52 -16.34
N GLU A 266 -3.24 36.54 -17.62
CA GLU A 266 -1.97 35.96 -18.09
C GLU A 266 -0.72 36.29 -17.26
N PRO A 267 -0.41 37.54 -16.86
CA PRO A 267 0.86 37.84 -16.19
C PRO A 267 1.00 37.17 -14.82
N ALA A 268 -0.11 37.07 -14.07
CA ALA A 268 -0.13 36.43 -12.75
C ALA A 268 -0.18 34.90 -12.89
N LEU A 269 -0.97 34.37 -13.84
CA LEU A 269 -1.01 32.94 -14.12
C LEU A 269 0.34 32.42 -14.61
N ARG A 270 1.05 33.18 -15.46
CA ARG A 270 2.34 32.78 -16.03
C ARG A 270 3.41 32.64 -14.96
N GLU A 271 3.41 33.51 -13.96
CA GLU A 271 4.32 33.42 -12.82
C GLU A 271 3.97 32.22 -11.92
N GLN A 272 2.69 32.00 -11.61
CA GLN A 272 2.24 30.82 -10.83
C GLN A 272 2.62 29.51 -11.53
N VAL A 273 2.32 29.38 -12.83
CA VAL A 273 2.65 28.20 -13.64
C VAL A 273 4.16 28.01 -13.74
N SER A 274 4.94 29.10 -13.88
CA SER A 274 6.40 29.05 -13.85
C SER A 274 6.93 28.48 -12.53
N GLN A 275 6.47 29.03 -11.40
CA GLN A 275 6.88 28.59 -10.05
C GLN A 275 6.52 27.12 -9.78
N TRP A 276 5.31 26.69 -10.14
CA TRP A 276 4.89 25.29 -10.01
C TRP A 276 5.65 24.35 -10.96
N THR A 277 5.97 24.79 -12.17
CA THR A 277 6.81 24.01 -13.08
C THR A 277 8.22 23.83 -12.49
N GLN A 278 8.76 24.84 -11.81
CA GLN A 278 10.06 24.71 -11.11
C GLN A 278 9.97 23.80 -9.86
N SER A 279 8.86 23.77 -9.10
CA SER A 279 8.73 22.83 -7.98
C SER A 279 8.66 21.38 -8.45
N LEU A 280 7.92 21.11 -9.54
CA LEU A 280 7.89 19.79 -10.18
C LEU A 280 9.26 19.39 -10.77
N ILE A 281 9.97 20.31 -11.45
CA ILE A 281 11.34 20.06 -11.93
C ILE A 281 12.29 19.77 -10.75
N LYS A 282 12.19 20.50 -9.62
CA LYS A 282 13.00 20.21 -8.43
C LYS A 282 12.68 18.82 -7.89
N ARG A 283 11.40 18.46 -7.74
CA ARG A 283 10.96 17.13 -7.29
C ARG A 283 11.52 16.03 -8.20
N GLN A 284 11.48 16.23 -9.52
CA GLN A 284 12.04 15.29 -10.48
C GLN A 284 13.58 15.20 -10.37
N HIS A 285 14.26 16.33 -10.14
CA HIS A 285 15.72 16.37 -9.98
C HIS A 285 16.22 15.59 -8.76
N ILE A 286 15.59 15.78 -7.59
CA ILE A 286 15.97 15.05 -6.37
C ILE A 286 15.70 13.54 -6.50
N ASN A 287 14.68 13.16 -7.27
CA ASN A 287 14.31 11.77 -7.52
C ASN A 287 14.84 11.20 -8.85
N ARG A 288 15.74 11.92 -9.53
CA ARG A 288 16.41 11.41 -10.72
C ARG A 288 17.23 10.17 -10.35
N THR A 289 17.20 9.18 -11.23
CA THR A 289 17.96 7.93 -11.13
C THR A 289 18.35 7.50 -12.54
N ASP A 290 19.45 6.76 -12.68
CA ASP A 290 19.80 6.10 -13.95
C ASP A 290 19.12 4.72 -14.07
N SER A 291 18.57 4.17 -12.98
CA SER A 291 17.72 2.96 -12.97
C SER A 291 16.28 3.33 -13.34
N HIS A 292 15.94 3.27 -14.63
CA HIS A 292 14.57 3.47 -15.11
C HIS A 292 13.58 2.47 -14.48
N TYR A 293 12.50 2.98 -13.88
CA TYR A 293 11.52 2.18 -13.15
C TYR A 293 10.71 1.29 -14.11
N GLY A 294 10.12 1.90 -15.15
CA GLY A 294 9.20 1.20 -16.04
C GLY A 294 7.88 0.80 -15.36
N ARG A 295 6.98 0.23 -16.16
CA ARG A 295 5.58 0.05 -15.78
C ARG A 295 5.37 -0.81 -14.55
N GLY A 296 4.52 -0.32 -13.65
CA GLY A 296 4.06 -1.02 -12.46
C GLY A 296 5.05 -1.03 -11.30
N ARG A 297 6.09 -0.19 -11.33
CA ARG A 297 7.15 -0.14 -10.32
C ARG A 297 7.49 1.29 -9.89
N LEU A 298 7.95 1.41 -8.65
CA LEU A 298 8.40 2.68 -8.05
C LEU A 298 9.41 2.36 -6.94
N ASP A 299 10.53 3.08 -6.85
CA ASP A 299 11.29 3.13 -5.59
C ASP A 299 10.59 4.12 -4.64
N ALA A 300 9.52 3.62 -4.02
CA ALA A 300 8.70 4.41 -3.11
C ALA A 300 9.51 4.87 -1.90
N PHE A 301 10.39 4.02 -1.35
CA PHE A 301 11.21 4.39 -0.19
C PHE A 301 12.20 5.50 -0.53
N GLY A 302 12.92 5.40 -1.65
CA GLY A 302 13.84 6.44 -2.13
C GLY A 302 13.13 7.78 -2.33
N GLN A 303 11.94 7.79 -2.94
CA GLN A 303 11.16 9.03 -3.09
C GLN A 303 10.60 9.58 -1.77
N ILE A 304 10.12 8.72 -0.86
CA ILE A 304 9.70 9.11 0.50
C ILE A 304 10.88 9.76 1.25
N PHE A 305 12.06 9.15 1.19
CA PHE A 305 13.26 9.66 1.84
C PHE A 305 13.65 11.02 1.27
N ASN A 306 13.84 11.15 -0.05
CA ASN A 306 14.22 12.43 -0.68
C ASN A 306 13.18 13.54 -0.45
N ALA A 307 11.87 13.23 -0.44
CA ALA A 307 10.83 14.23 -0.14
C ALA A 307 11.03 14.84 1.26
N VAL A 308 11.29 14.03 2.28
CA VAL A 308 11.50 14.53 3.66
C VAL A 308 12.90 15.10 3.85
N THR A 309 13.95 14.35 3.47
CA THR A 309 15.33 14.69 3.82
C THR A 309 15.94 15.77 2.92
N VAL A 310 15.42 15.95 1.69
CA VAL A 310 15.87 17.00 0.76
C VAL A 310 14.86 18.12 0.63
N SER A 311 13.62 17.84 0.18
CA SER A 311 12.65 18.91 -0.07
C SER A 311 12.19 19.61 1.20
N PHE A 312 11.70 18.87 2.21
CA PHE A 312 11.14 19.49 3.41
C PHE A 312 12.20 20.02 4.39
N LEU A 313 13.37 19.37 4.50
CA LEU A 313 14.51 19.90 5.29
C LEU A 313 15.34 20.97 4.55
N GLY A 314 15.22 21.08 3.21
CA GLY A 314 16.00 22.01 2.40
C GLY A 314 17.48 21.64 2.18
N ILE A 315 17.86 20.36 2.32
CA ILE A 315 19.26 19.90 2.30
C ILE A 315 19.52 19.03 1.06
N GLU A 316 20.09 19.59 0.00
CA GLU A 316 20.39 18.86 -1.25
C GLU A 316 21.43 17.74 -1.05
N GLU A 317 22.35 17.88 -0.09
CA GLU A 317 23.37 16.87 0.23
C GLU A 317 22.79 15.58 0.83
N ASN A 318 21.53 15.60 1.27
CA ASN A 318 20.80 14.42 1.73
C ASN A 318 20.29 13.55 0.57
N ARG A 319 20.31 14.04 -0.67
CA ARG A 319 19.80 13.33 -1.84
C ARG A 319 20.51 11.99 -2.00
N ARG A 320 19.73 10.91 -2.16
CA ARG A 320 20.21 9.59 -2.58
C ARG A 320 19.50 9.20 -3.87
N ASP A 321 20.19 8.52 -4.76
CA ASP A 321 19.57 8.02 -5.99
C ASP A 321 18.52 6.95 -5.61
N PRO A 322 17.25 7.10 -6.01
CA PRO A 322 16.24 6.07 -5.79
C PRO A 322 16.40 5.04 -6.91
N ASP A 323 17.26 4.04 -6.70
CA ASP A 323 17.70 3.09 -7.74
C ASP A 323 17.14 1.67 -7.57
N ALA A 324 16.21 1.46 -6.63
CA ALA A 324 15.63 0.15 -6.29
C ALA A 324 14.12 0.06 -6.55
N PRO A 325 13.66 0.13 -7.82
CA PRO A 325 12.23 0.11 -8.15
C PRO A 325 11.55 -1.23 -7.80
N VAL A 326 10.53 -1.15 -6.95
CA VAL A 326 9.72 -2.31 -6.54
C VAL A 326 8.33 -2.27 -7.16
N SER A 327 7.78 -3.45 -7.46
CA SER A 327 6.40 -3.65 -7.89
C SER A 327 5.40 -3.05 -6.89
N TYR A 328 4.32 -2.45 -7.37
CA TYR A 328 3.22 -2.03 -6.49
C TYR A 328 2.59 -3.27 -5.82
N PRO A 329 2.63 -3.41 -4.47
CA PRO A 329 2.13 -4.60 -3.80
C PRO A 329 0.60 -4.65 -3.82
N VAL A 330 0.05 -5.87 -3.96
CA VAL A 330 -1.41 -6.08 -3.97
C VAL A 330 -2.04 -5.91 -2.58
N LEU A 331 -3.25 -5.34 -2.54
CA LEU A 331 -3.87 -4.85 -1.30
C LEU A 331 -4.90 -5.79 -0.66
N TRP A 332 -5.47 -6.78 -1.36
CA TRP A 332 -6.58 -7.62 -0.86
C TRP A 332 -6.25 -8.58 0.30
N ASP A 333 -5.00 -8.65 0.74
CA ASP A 333 -4.60 -9.26 2.03
C ASP A 333 -3.78 -8.28 2.90
N ALA A 334 -3.48 -7.07 2.42
CA ALA A 334 -2.54 -6.17 3.09
C ALA A 334 -3.07 -5.62 4.42
N PRO A 335 -4.33 -5.15 4.54
CA PRO A 335 -4.92 -4.75 5.83
C PRO A 335 -5.06 -5.87 6.87
N HIS A 336 -4.89 -7.14 6.48
CA HIS A 336 -5.03 -8.30 7.35
C HIS A 336 -3.69 -8.84 7.89
N MET A 337 -2.55 -8.41 7.33
CA MET A 337 -1.21 -8.80 7.79
C MET A 337 -0.77 -7.98 9.00
N ASP A 338 0.09 -8.55 9.85
CA ASP A 338 0.76 -7.88 10.98
C ASP A 338 1.88 -6.93 10.54
N LEU A 339 2.64 -7.31 9.52
CA LEU A 339 3.70 -6.51 8.91
C LEU A 339 3.45 -6.30 7.41
N VAL A 340 3.66 -5.07 6.95
CA VAL A 340 3.47 -4.62 5.57
C VAL A 340 4.72 -3.90 5.04
N GLN A 341 4.67 -3.44 3.78
CA GLN A 341 5.80 -3.27 2.86
C GLN A 341 6.46 -4.60 2.46
N TRP A 342 7.22 -4.59 1.37
CA TRP A 342 7.93 -5.77 0.83
C TRP A 342 8.97 -6.32 1.81
N ASN A 343 9.69 -5.43 2.50
CA ASN A 343 10.67 -5.77 3.53
C ASN A 343 10.06 -5.93 4.94
N ALA A 344 8.72 -6.06 5.07
CA ALA A 344 8.01 -6.24 6.35
C ALA A 344 8.52 -5.31 7.49
N SER A 345 8.73 -4.05 7.16
CA SER A 345 9.28 -3.01 8.06
C SER A 345 8.19 -2.21 8.78
N ALA A 346 6.99 -2.11 8.20
CA ALA A 346 5.90 -1.30 8.75
C ALA A 346 4.89 -2.17 9.52
N PRO A 347 4.57 -1.85 10.78
CA PRO A 347 3.54 -2.54 11.55
C PRO A 347 2.15 -2.09 11.12
N ASN A 348 1.21 -3.03 11.09
CA ASN A 348 -0.15 -2.79 10.63
C ASN A 348 -1.19 -2.73 11.77
N ALA A 349 -0.78 -3.00 13.01
CA ALA A 349 -1.60 -2.73 14.19
C ALA A 349 -1.73 -1.21 14.41
N GLY A 350 -2.89 -0.74 14.86
CA GLY A 350 -3.14 0.68 15.09
C GLY A 350 -2.14 1.31 16.06
N PRO A 351 -1.57 2.51 15.77
CA PRO A 351 -1.93 3.45 14.71
C PRO A 351 -1.18 3.26 13.37
N GLY A 352 -0.47 2.15 13.17
CA GLY A 352 0.43 1.90 12.04
C GLY A 352 -0.14 2.21 10.65
N PRO A 353 -1.35 1.74 10.27
CA PRO A 353 -1.93 2.01 8.95
C PRO A 353 -2.18 3.50 8.68
N LEU A 354 -2.52 4.29 9.72
CA LEU A 354 -2.72 5.73 9.59
C LEU A 354 -1.38 6.44 9.29
N ILE A 355 -0.32 6.06 10.00
CA ILE A 355 1.03 6.59 9.77
C ILE A 355 1.53 6.21 8.37
N GLN A 356 1.29 4.98 7.91
CA GLN A 356 1.66 4.55 6.56
C GLN A 356 0.94 5.39 5.49
N ASN A 357 -0.39 5.52 5.57
CA ASN A 357 -1.17 6.29 4.61
C ASN A 357 -0.76 7.77 4.59
N ALA A 358 -0.47 8.34 5.76
CA ALA A 358 0.03 9.71 5.89
C ALA A 358 1.44 9.89 5.28
N THR A 359 2.36 8.94 5.48
CA THR A 359 3.68 8.94 4.83
C THR A 359 3.56 8.87 3.30
N THR A 360 2.69 7.99 2.77
CA THR A 360 2.43 7.91 1.32
C THR A 360 1.86 9.22 0.79
N ALA A 361 0.93 9.85 1.53
CA ALA A 361 0.35 11.13 1.14
C ALA A 361 1.40 12.24 0.99
N LEU A 362 2.37 12.32 1.91
CA LEU A 362 3.47 13.30 1.83
C LEU A 362 4.43 13.05 0.64
N ALA A 363 4.66 11.79 0.27
CA ALA A 363 5.64 11.45 -0.77
C ALA A 363 5.09 11.46 -2.20
N VAL A 364 3.80 11.15 -2.38
CA VAL A 364 3.13 11.13 -3.69
C VAL A 364 2.49 12.50 -3.96
N PHE A 365 3.35 13.49 -4.19
CA PHE A 365 2.99 14.90 -4.40
C PHE A 365 2.18 15.50 -3.23
N GLY A 366 2.61 15.28 -1.99
CA GLY A 366 2.06 15.96 -0.81
C GLY A 366 2.89 17.14 -0.36
N ASP A 367 2.25 18.09 0.31
CA ASP A 367 2.90 19.25 0.91
C ASP A 367 3.17 19.03 2.40
N LEU A 368 4.29 19.56 2.90
CA LEU A 368 4.61 19.68 4.32
C LEU A 368 5.34 20.99 4.59
N ASP A 369 4.84 21.80 5.54
CA ASP A 369 5.55 22.97 6.06
C ASP A 369 6.05 22.69 7.48
N ILE A 370 7.36 22.53 7.62
CA ILE A 370 8.04 22.27 8.90
C ILE A 370 8.54 23.56 9.60
N HIS A 371 8.47 24.70 8.92
CA HIS A 371 9.08 25.97 9.37
C HIS A 371 8.02 26.96 9.89
N HIS A 372 6.80 26.99 9.32
CA HIS A 372 5.72 27.87 9.78
C HIS A 372 4.74 27.15 10.71
N ASN A 373 4.93 27.32 12.02
CA ASN A 373 3.95 26.95 13.03
C ASN A 373 3.57 28.18 13.89
N ASP A 374 2.55 28.91 13.44
CA ASP A 374 2.13 30.16 14.08
C ASP A 374 1.52 29.93 15.48
N HIS A 375 0.70 28.87 15.64
CA HIS A 375 -0.21 28.70 16.80
C HIS A 375 -0.49 27.24 17.23
N GLY A 376 0.18 26.22 16.68
CA GLY A 376 -0.18 24.80 16.86
C GLY A 376 0.92 23.89 17.45
N LEU A 377 0.66 22.58 17.40
CA LEU A 377 1.66 21.52 17.58
C LEU A 377 1.64 20.66 16.32
N GLY A 378 2.76 20.56 15.60
CA GLY A 378 2.83 19.80 14.34
C GLY A 378 3.38 20.61 13.17
N TYR A 379 3.09 20.13 11.97
CA TYR A 379 3.50 20.67 10.67
C TYR A 379 2.28 20.73 9.75
N LYS A 380 2.03 21.86 9.08
CA LYS A 380 0.91 21.98 8.14
C LYS A 380 1.15 21.04 6.95
N SER A 381 0.11 20.36 6.48
CA SER A 381 0.24 19.36 5.41
C SER A 381 -0.98 19.29 4.49
N SER A 382 -0.79 18.76 3.27
CA SER A 382 -1.89 18.55 2.31
C SER A 382 -2.81 17.37 2.66
N ILE A 383 -2.53 16.64 3.75
CA ILE A 383 -3.15 15.35 4.07
C ILE A 383 -4.68 15.45 4.27
N GLU A 384 -5.41 14.58 3.59
CA GLU A 384 -6.86 14.41 3.74
C GLU A 384 -7.19 13.43 4.88
N ILE A 385 -6.88 13.84 6.12
CA ILE A 385 -6.99 12.99 7.34
C ILE A 385 -8.34 12.27 7.48
N ASN A 386 -9.44 12.95 7.14
CA ASN A 386 -10.80 12.44 7.24
C ASN A 386 -11.07 11.26 6.28
N ASN A 387 -10.30 11.15 5.20
CA ASN A 387 -10.45 10.11 4.19
C ASN A 387 -9.63 8.86 4.54
N LEU A 388 -8.53 8.99 5.29
CA LEU A 388 -7.57 7.90 5.49
C LEU A 388 -8.17 6.68 6.21
N GLY A 389 -9.05 6.89 7.19
CA GLY A 389 -9.79 5.83 7.86
C GLY A 389 -10.83 5.16 6.95
N PRO A 390 -11.78 5.92 6.37
CA PRO A 390 -12.71 5.41 5.37
C PRO A 390 -12.05 4.65 4.21
N ILE A 391 -10.88 5.07 3.74
CA ILE A 391 -10.05 4.36 2.74
C ILE A 391 -9.62 2.99 3.30
N GLN A 392 -9.08 2.92 4.51
CA GLN A 392 -8.71 1.65 5.17
C GLN A 392 -9.91 0.69 5.29
N ASP A 393 -11.09 1.20 5.65
CA ASP A 393 -12.32 0.39 5.77
C ASP A 393 -12.64 -0.35 4.45
N ARG A 394 -12.43 0.28 3.27
CA ARG A 394 -12.71 -0.35 1.96
C ARG A 394 -11.65 -1.39 1.65
N TRP A 395 -10.36 -1.04 1.76
CA TRP A 395 -9.28 -1.99 1.51
C TRP A 395 -9.34 -3.22 2.43
N TYR A 396 -9.86 -3.10 3.67
CA TYR A 396 -10.07 -4.23 4.58
C TYR A 396 -11.27 -5.12 4.18
N LYS A 397 -12.32 -4.57 3.55
CA LYS A 397 -13.39 -5.40 2.95
C LYS A 397 -12.93 -6.23 1.76
N LEU A 398 -11.90 -5.76 1.05
CA LEU A 398 -11.48 -6.31 -0.24
C LEU A 398 -11.01 -7.78 -0.09
N THR A 399 -11.37 -8.60 -1.06
CA THR A 399 -11.00 -10.02 -1.13
C THR A 399 -10.23 -10.34 -2.40
N SER A 400 -9.53 -11.48 -2.43
CA SER A 400 -8.70 -11.84 -3.58
C SER A 400 -9.54 -12.05 -4.85
N PRO A 401 -9.05 -11.64 -6.03
CA PRO A 401 -9.69 -11.91 -7.31
C PRO A 401 -9.66 -13.42 -7.57
N GLN A 402 -10.84 -14.04 -7.67
CA GLN A 402 -10.93 -15.44 -8.10
C GLN A 402 -10.65 -15.56 -9.60
N TRP A 403 -10.10 -16.69 -10.03
CA TRP A 403 -9.86 -16.98 -11.45
C TRP A 403 -11.18 -16.97 -12.25
N PRO A 404 -11.38 -16.03 -13.20
CA PRO A 404 -12.63 -15.89 -13.94
C PRO A 404 -12.78 -17.01 -14.98
N THR A 405 -13.33 -18.15 -14.55
CA THR A 405 -13.46 -19.37 -15.37
C THR A 405 -14.30 -19.18 -16.65
N GLN A 406 -15.14 -18.14 -16.71
CA GLN A 406 -15.91 -17.75 -17.89
C GLN A 406 -15.04 -17.14 -19.00
N VAL A 407 -13.86 -16.62 -18.66
CA VAL A 407 -12.94 -15.91 -19.57
C VAL A 407 -11.64 -16.70 -19.76
N LEU A 408 -10.97 -17.06 -18.65
CA LEU A 408 -9.69 -17.78 -18.67
C LEU A 408 -9.84 -19.31 -18.68
N GLY A 409 -11.07 -19.82 -18.77
CA GLY A 409 -11.39 -21.25 -18.82
C GLY A 409 -11.45 -21.93 -17.45
N ALA A 410 -12.05 -23.12 -17.42
CA ALA A 410 -12.21 -23.91 -16.20
C ALA A 410 -10.90 -24.61 -15.77
N LEU A 411 -10.65 -24.64 -14.46
CA LEU A 411 -9.50 -25.31 -13.87
C LEU A 411 -9.67 -26.84 -13.86
N ASN A 412 -8.57 -27.57 -14.06
CA ASN A 412 -8.53 -29.02 -13.97
C ASN A 412 -8.52 -29.50 -12.50
N SER A 413 -9.61 -30.15 -12.05
CA SER A 413 -9.81 -30.61 -10.66
C SER A 413 -8.69 -31.50 -10.13
N ASP A 414 -8.12 -32.33 -10.99
CA ASP A 414 -7.17 -33.37 -10.60
C ASP A 414 -5.78 -32.76 -10.43
N LEU A 415 -5.41 -31.84 -11.33
CA LEU A 415 -4.21 -31.01 -11.21
C LEU A 415 -4.29 -30.05 -10.01
N VAL A 416 -5.44 -29.41 -9.76
CA VAL A 416 -5.68 -28.61 -8.55
C VAL A 416 -5.48 -29.46 -7.28
N THR A 417 -5.96 -30.70 -7.29
CA THR A 417 -5.83 -31.62 -6.14
C THR A 417 -4.39 -32.09 -5.92
N GLN A 418 -3.65 -32.42 -6.99
CA GLN A 418 -2.22 -32.74 -6.92
C GLN A 418 -1.40 -31.52 -6.48
N GLY A 419 -1.64 -30.36 -7.09
CA GLY A 419 -0.97 -29.09 -6.79
C GLY A 419 -1.15 -28.62 -5.35
N LYS A 420 -2.31 -28.90 -4.74
CA LYS A 420 -2.56 -28.63 -3.32
C LYS A 420 -1.63 -29.41 -2.40
N THR A 421 -1.35 -30.67 -2.71
CA THR A 421 -0.38 -31.49 -1.97
C THR A 421 1.03 -30.94 -2.15
N LEU A 422 1.43 -30.66 -3.39
CA LEU A 422 2.74 -30.09 -3.71
C LEU A 422 2.97 -28.73 -3.02
N TYR A 423 1.94 -27.88 -2.94
CA TYR A 423 1.98 -26.60 -2.21
C TYR A 423 2.17 -26.80 -0.70
N ALA A 424 1.49 -27.77 -0.10
CA ALA A 424 1.63 -28.08 1.32
C ALA A 424 3.05 -28.55 1.67
N GLU A 425 3.71 -29.26 0.74
CA GLU A 425 5.09 -29.76 0.87
C GLU A 425 6.15 -28.68 0.57
N ASN A 426 5.93 -27.81 -0.42
CA ASN A 426 6.97 -26.93 -0.98
C ASN A 426 6.80 -25.43 -0.69
N CYS A 427 5.57 -24.95 -0.44
CA CYS A 427 5.25 -23.53 -0.42
C CYS A 427 4.72 -23.05 0.95
N LEU A 428 3.89 -23.87 1.61
CA LEU A 428 3.13 -23.52 2.81
C LEU A 428 4.00 -23.10 4.01
N ALA A 429 5.26 -23.56 4.07
CA ALA A 429 6.20 -23.18 5.12
C ALA A 429 6.58 -21.68 5.10
N CYS A 430 6.44 -21.01 3.95
CA CYS A 430 6.61 -19.56 3.81
C CYS A 430 5.28 -18.86 3.49
N HIS A 431 4.57 -19.37 2.49
CA HIS A 431 3.31 -18.81 2.00
C HIS A 431 2.11 -19.42 2.74
N ALA A 432 1.80 -18.85 3.90
CA ALA A 432 0.59 -19.19 4.65
C ALA A 432 -0.67 -18.98 3.78
N LEU A 433 -1.66 -19.87 3.91
CA LEU A 433 -2.95 -19.70 3.26
C LEU A 433 -3.77 -18.59 3.95
N SER A 434 -4.54 -17.85 3.15
CA SER A 434 -5.53 -16.86 3.57
C SER A 434 -6.91 -17.37 3.17
N ASP A 435 -7.88 -17.42 4.08
CA ASP A 435 -9.28 -17.66 3.69
C ASP A 435 -9.90 -16.32 3.28
N ARG A 436 -10.02 -16.08 1.99
CA ARG A 436 -10.59 -14.83 1.44
C ARG A 436 -12.02 -14.54 1.94
N ASN A 437 -12.73 -15.54 2.47
CA ASN A 437 -14.12 -15.41 2.93
C ASN A 437 -14.23 -15.17 4.44
N ASP A 438 -13.10 -15.17 5.17
CA ASP A 438 -13.02 -14.73 6.56
C ASP A 438 -12.76 -13.20 6.60
N PRO A 439 -13.73 -12.37 7.01
CA PRO A 439 -13.56 -10.92 7.11
C PRO A 439 -12.71 -10.51 8.32
N ASP A 440 -12.52 -11.39 9.31
CA ASP A 440 -11.73 -11.15 10.52
C ASP A 440 -10.37 -11.88 10.46
N ARG A 441 -9.95 -12.30 9.26
CA ARG A 441 -8.69 -13.02 9.04
C ARG A 441 -7.49 -12.22 9.54
N MET A 442 -6.72 -12.81 10.46
CA MET A 442 -5.49 -12.22 10.99
C MET A 442 -4.29 -12.99 10.42
N ILE A 443 -3.61 -12.42 9.44
CA ILE A 443 -2.50 -13.04 8.72
C ILE A 443 -1.18 -12.70 9.45
N LYS A 444 -0.27 -13.68 9.56
CA LYS A 444 1.11 -13.42 10.02
C LYS A 444 2.04 -13.43 8.81
N ALA A 445 2.79 -12.35 8.62
CA ALA A 445 3.85 -12.24 7.64
C ALA A 445 4.99 -13.22 7.96
N THR A 446 5.32 -14.10 7.01
CA THR A 446 6.56 -14.88 7.11
C THR A 446 7.73 -14.03 6.60
N LYS A 447 8.71 -13.79 7.47
CA LYS A 447 9.95 -13.06 7.14
C LYS A 447 10.97 -14.07 6.64
N VAL A 448 11.45 -13.93 5.39
CA VAL A 448 12.45 -14.82 4.77
C VAL A 448 13.71 -13.99 4.53
N SER A 449 14.84 -14.39 5.13
CA SER A 449 16.09 -13.60 5.06
C SER A 449 16.61 -13.48 3.62
N LEU A 450 17.35 -12.40 3.35
CA LEU A 450 18.01 -12.20 2.04
C LEU A 450 18.85 -13.42 1.64
N ASP A 451 19.62 -13.99 2.57
CA ASP A 451 20.45 -15.19 2.34
C ASP A 451 19.63 -16.44 1.96
N GLN A 452 18.41 -16.58 2.50
CA GLN A 452 17.53 -17.71 2.25
C GLN A 452 16.73 -17.55 0.96
N VAL A 453 16.28 -16.33 0.63
CA VAL A 453 15.45 -16.06 -0.55
C VAL A 453 16.28 -15.78 -1.80
N GLY A 454 17.47 -15.17 -1.67
CA GLY A 454 18.44 -14.96 -2.75
C GLY A 454 17.99 -14.04 -3.89
N THR A 455 16.89 -13.30 -3.72
CA THR A 455 16.41 -12.30 -4.69
C THR A 455 17.17 -10.98 -4.54
N ASP A 456 16.99 -10.06 -5.49
CA ASP A 456 17.63 -8.74 -5.47
C ASP A 456 17.58 -8.05 -4.08
N PRO A 457 18.72 -7.65 -3.47
CA PRO A 457 18.74 -7.08 -2.13
C PRO A 457 18.63 -5.54 -2.12
N THR A 458 18.74 -4.85 -3.25
CA THR A 458 19.08 -3.42 -3.29
C THR A 458 18.07 -2.54 -2.55
N MET A 459 16.76 -2.82 -2.62
CA MET A 459 15.77 -2.05 -1.87
C MET A 459 15.94 -2.17 -0.35
N VAL A 460 16.29 -3.36 0.14
CA VAL A 460 16.53 -3.59 1.58
C VAL A 460 17.83 -2.93 2.03
N ASP A 461 18.91 -3.08 1.28
CA ASP A 461 20.19 -2.44 1.61
C ASP A 461 20.11 -0.90 1.50
N ASN A 462 19.33 -0.34 0.55
CA ASN A 462 19.03 1.09 0.48
C ASN A 462 18.21 1.57 1.69
N PHE A 463 17.17 0.83 2.09
CA PHE A 463 16.34 1.15 3.26
C PHE A 463 17.16 1.23 4.54
N LEU A 464 18.13 0.32 4.70
CA LEU A 464 19.01 0.23 5.88
C LEU A 464 20.15 1.25 5.85
N GLY A 465 20.77 1.43 4.67
CA GLY A 465 21.94 2.27 4.49
C GLY A 465 21.68 3.78 4.48
N ASN A 466 20.43 4.22 4.26
CA ASN A 466 20.12 5.63 4.07
C ASN A 466 20.22 6.45 5.39
N GLN A 467 21.37 7.11 5.56
CA GLN A 467 21.62 8.14 6.58
C GLN A 467 21.56 9.54 5.96
N ALA A 468 20.90 10.46 6.67
CA ALA A 468 20.71 11.85 6.28
C ALA A 468 21.05 12.81 7.43
N GLN A 469 21.46 14.03 7.09
CA GLN A 469 21.58 15.16 8.02
C GLN A 469 20.19 15.56 8.51
N THR A 470 20.06 15.86 9.80
CA THR A 470 18.75 16.08 10.42
C THR A 470 18.25 17.52 10.35
N GLY A 471 19.14 18.48 10.10
CA GLY A 471 18.80 19.89 9.88
C GLY A 471 17.94 20.48 10.99
N ASP A 472 16.81 21.09 10.62
CA ASP A 472 15.81 21.63 11.53
C ASP A 472 15.30 20.64 12.59
N PHE A 473 15.45 19.32 12.38
CA PHE A 473 15.09 18.29 13.36
C PHE A 473 16.20 17.95 14.38
N GLU A 474 17.42 18.49 14.27
CA GLU A 474 18.46 18.28 15.29
C GLU A 474 17.98 18.76 16.68
N GLY A 475 18.26 17.97 17.72
CA GLY A 475 17.76 18.19 19.08
C GLY A 475 16.26 17.92 19.28
N ARG A 476 15.45 17.73 18.22
CA ARG A 476 14.04 17.31 18.38
C ARG A 476 13.98 15.84 18.77
N LYS A 477 12.94 15.46 19.52
CA LYS A 477 12.65 14.06 19.85
C LYS A 477 11.86 13.39 18.73
N LEU A 478 12.17 12.12 18.46
CA LEU A 478 11.50 11.30 17.46
C LEU A 478 9.95 11.43 17.51
N LEU A 479 9.37 11.32 18.70
CA LEU A 479 7.91 11.40 18.93
C LEU A 479 7.48 12.74 19.56
N PHE A 480 8.20 13.83 19.29
CA PHE A 480 8.04 15.20 19.83
C PHE A 480 8.21 15.33 21.36
N ALA A 481 7.41 14.60 22.14
CA ALA A 481 7.48 14.56 23.60
C ALA A 481 8.29 13.36 24.14
N ALA A 482 8.53 12.33 23.32
CA ALA A 482 9.14 11.07 23.74
C ALA A 482 10.11 10.47 22.69
N GLY A 483 10.87 9.48 23.12
CA GLY A 483 11.93 8.85 22.32
C GLY A 483 13.28 9.57 22.43
N PRO A 484 14.31 9.09 21.70
CA PRO A 484 15.61 9.74 21.62
C PRO A 484 15.51 11.09 20.90
N GLU A 485 16.48 11.96 21.18
CA GLU A 485 16.73 13.21 20.45
C GLU A 485 17.61 12.92 19.23
N PHE A 486 17.37 13.61 18.12
CA PHE A 486 18.23 13.53 16.94
C PHE A 486 19.54 14.29 17.17
N GLY A 487 20.68 13.67 16.90
CA GLY A 487 21.92 14.40 16.63
C GLY A 487 22.00 14.77 15.13
N ALA A 488 23.07 15.46 14.72
CA ALA A 488 23.27 15.97 13.36
C ALA A 488 22.99 15.00 12.18
N THR A 489 23.05 13.67 12.38
CA THR A 489 22.68 12.66 11.38
C THR A 489 21.80 11.56 11.97
N ALA A 490 20.85 11.04 11.18
CA ALA A 490 19.99 9.92 11.56
C ALA A 490 19.58 9.06 10.34
N PRO A 491 19.06 7.83 10.56
CA PRO A 491 18.44 7.04 9.50
C PRO A 491 17.24 7.77 8.90
N ALA A 492 17.15 7.85 7.57
CA ALA A 492 16.13 8.64 6.87
C ALA A 492 14.70 8.24 7.28
N ILE A 493 14.44 6.95 7.49
CA ILE A 493 13.15 6.43 7.98
C ILE A 493 12.72 7.02 9.35
N LYS A 494 13.67 7.36 10.22
CA LYS A 494 13.36 8.00 11.52
C LYS A 494 13.01 9.48 11.35
N LEU A 495 13.59 10.16 10.37
CA LEU A 495 13.22 11.54 9.99
C LEU A 495 11.84 11.57 9.31
N VAL A 496 11.55 10.61 8.43
CA VAL A 496 10.22 10.42 7.84
C VAL A 496 9.16 10.19 8.93
N ALA A 497 9.42 9.28 9.88
CA ALA A 497 8.49 9.03 10.98
C ALA A 497 8.21 10.29 11.80
N HIS A 498 9.23 11.10 12.09
CA HIS A 498 9.07 12.39 12.76
C HIS A 498 8.24 13.39 11.94
N ALA A 499 8.54 13.54 10.65
CA ALA A 499 7.80 14.41 9.73
C ALA A 499 6.33 14.01 9.63
N THR A 500 6.02 12.73 9.44
CA THR A 500 4.65 12.20 9.38
C THR A 500 3.89 12.38 10.70
N ILE A 501 4.54 12.15 11.85
CA ILE A 501 3.91 12.40 13.15
C ILE A 501 3.62 13.89 13.33
N GLY A 502 4.53 14.77 12.91
CA GLY A 502 4.30 16.22 12.93
C GLY A 502 3.12 16.63 12.05
N ALA A 503 3.02 16.06 10.85
CA ALA A 503 1.89 16.27 9.95
C ALA A 503 0.56 15.84 10.60
N LEU A 504 0.53 14.70 11.28
CA LEU A 504 -0.65 14.16 11.97
C LEU A 504 -1.07 14.92 13.25
N LEU A 505 -0.18 15.72 13.83
CA LEU A 505 -0.44 16.54 15.03
C LEU A 505 -1.16 17.87 14.72
N ASP A 506 -0.99 18.42 13.51
CA ASP A 506 -1.67 19.64 13.05
C ASP A 506 -3.19 19.40 12.81
N HIS A 507 -3.57 18.15 12.51
CA HIS A 507 -4.96 17.77 12.27
C HIS A 507 -5.81 17.73 13.56
N PRO A 508 -7.13 18.03 13.47
CA PRO A 508 -8.01 17.98 14.63
C PRO A 508 -7.98 16.62 15.32
N LEU A 509 -7.72 16.59 16.63
CA LEU A 509 -7.56 15.36 17.42
C LEU A 509 -8.69 14.34 17.21
N ALA A 510 -9.94 14.79 17.00
CA ALA A 510 -11.06 13.90 16.72
C ALA A 510 -10.93 13.14 15.38
N ALA A 511 -10.40 13.78 14.34
CA ALA A 511 -10.15 13.15 13.04
C ALA A 511 -8.95 12.19 13.11
N THR A 512 -7.86 12.62 13.74
CA THR A 512 -6.69 11.76 13.97
C THR A 512 -7.06 10.54 14.84
N MET A 513 -7.90 10.72 15.88
CA MET A 513 -8.44 9.60 16.66
C MET A 513 -9.39 8.72 15.83
N GLN A 514 -10.23 9.27 14.95
CA GLN A 514 -11.08 8.46 14.07
C GLN A 514 -10.23 7.56 13.15
N GLY A 515 -9.17 8.09 12.55
CA GLY A 515 -8.22 7.31 11.73
C GLY A 515 -7.38 6.29 12.51
N VAL A 516 -7.32 6.39 13.84
CA VAL A 516 -6.75 5.34 14.72
C VAL A 516 -7.81 4.32 15.14
N LEU A 517 -9.07 4.74 15.30
CA LEU A 517 -10.20 3.87 15.66
C LEU A 517 -10.72 3.04 14.47
N SER A 518 -10.43 3.44 13.22
CA SER A 518 -10.60 2.62 12.01
C SER A 518 -9.51 1.56 11.83
N ALA A 519 -8.49 1.52 12.70
CA ALA A 519 -7.46 0.49 12.61
C ALA A 519 -8.05 -0.87 12.99
N HIS A 520 -8.31 -1.71 11.98
CA HIS A 520 -8.83 -3.05 12.15
C HIS A 520 -7.90 -3.96 12.97
N LYS A 521 -8.48 -5.02 13.55
CA LYS A 521 -7.77 -5.92 14.44
C LYS A 521 -6.90 -6.92 13.67
N VAL A 522 -5.61 -6.60 13.52
CA VAL A 522 -4.57 -7.55 13.12
C VAL A 522 -3.87 -8.19 14.32
N LYS A 523 -2.83 -9.01 14.07
CA LYS A 523 -1.86 -9.41 15.09
C LYS A 523 -0.84 -8.28 15.31
N ASP A 524 -0.42 -8.07 16.55
CA ASP A 524 0.70 -7.17 16.87
C ASP A 524 2.03 -7.77 16.42
N ALA A 525 2.89 -6.95 15.83
CA ALA A 525 4.28 -7.28 15.54
C ALA A 525 5.19 -6.08 15.91
N PRO A 526 6.37 -6.33 16.52
CA PRO A 526 7.33 -5.27 16.78
C PRO A 526 7.95 -4.76 15.48
N ILE A 527 8.32 -3.47 15.47
CA ILE A 527 9.21 -2.91 14.45
C ILE A 527 10.58 -3.57 14.61
N ASP A 528 11.15 -4.03 13.50
CA ASP A 528 12.53 -4.51 13.43
C ASP A 528 13.43 -3.34 12.98
N GLU A 529 14.56 -3.12 13.64
CA GLU A 529 15.48 -2.03 13.27
C GLU A 529 16.47 -2.44 12.17
N ASP A 530 16.62 -3.74 11.87
CA ASP A 530 17.45 -4.27 10.79
C ASP A 530 16.68 -5.30 9.91
N PRO A 531 15.66 -4.88 9.14
CA PRO A 531 14.83 -5.79 8.33
C PRO A 531 15.54 -6.40 7.10
N ARG A 532 16.58 -7.24 7.31
CA ARG A 532 17.32 -7.99 6.26
C ARG A 532 16.55 -9.18 5.66
N TYR A 533 15.29 -8.95 5.27
CA TYR A 533 14.38 -9.99 4.81
C TYR A 533 13.32 -9.45 3.84
N TYR A 534 12.73 -10.35 3.04
CA TYR A 534 11.50 -10.10 2.30
C TYR A 534 10.32 -10.86 2.92
N LYS A 535 9.11 -10.32 2.76
CA LYS A 535 7.88 -10.94 3.21
C LYS A 535 7.34 -11.94 2.18
N ALA A 536 7.23 -13.20 2.58
CA ALA A 536 6.35 -14.15 1.89
C ALA A 536 4.89 -13.86 2.31
N ARG A 537 4.13 -13.20 1.42
CA ARG A 537 2.67 -13.01 1.58
C ARG A 537 1.91 -14.29 1.20
N PRO A 538 0.64 -14.46 1.63
CA PRO A 538 -0.26 -15.45 1.05
C PRO A 538 -0.36 -15.33 -0.48
N LEU A 539 -0.61 -16.44 -1.16
CA LEU A 539 -0.70 -16.49 -2.63
C LEU A 539 -2.16 -16.48 -3.14
N SER A 540 -3.10 -16.06 -2.30
CA SER A 540 -4.47 -15.71 -2.66
C SER A 540 -4.48 -14.64 -3.76
N GLY A 541 -5.14 -14.88 -4.89
CA GLY A 541 -5.19 -14.02 -6.08
C GLY A 541 -3.90 -13.92 -6.89
N ILE A 542 -2.91 -14.80 -6.68
CA ILE A 542 -1.55 -14.69 -7.28
C ILE A 542 -1.58 -14.62 -8.82
N TRP A 543 -2.57 -15.24 -9.47
CA TRP A 543 -2.71 -15.22 -10.93
C TRP A 543 -2.83 -13.78 -11.50
N ALA A 544 -3.40 -12.85 -10.75
CA ALA A 544 -3.67 -11.46 -11.16
C ALA A 544 -2.55 -10.47 -10.74
N SER A 545 -1.34 -10.95 -10.51
CA SER A 545 -0.22 -10.15 -9.95
C SER A 545 1.14 -10.44 -10.59
N ALA A 546 1.14 -10.67 -11.90
CA ALA A 546 2.35 -10.68 -12.72
C ALA A 546 2.72 -9.25 -13.17
N PRO A 547 4.01 -8.92 -13.39
CA PRO A 547 5.20 -9.73 -13.11
C PRO A 547 5.47 -9.97 -11.61
N TYR A 548 6.16 -11.08 -11.33
CA TYR A 548 6.42 -11.60 -9.99
C TYR A 548 7.81 -11.22 -9.44
N LEU A 549 8.03 -11.58 -8.18
CA LEU A 549 9.05 -11.03 -7.25
C LEU A 549 8.79 -9.56 -6.87
N HIS A 550 9.46 -9.09 -5.82
CA HIS A 550 9.27 -7.75 -5.27
C HIS A 550 9.62 -6.62 -6.27
N ASN A 551 10.44 -6.92 -7.28
CA ASN A 551 10.92 -6.00 -8.31
C ASN A 551 10.31 -6.27 -9.71
N GLY A 552 9.31 -7.16 -9.81
CA GLY A 552 8.62 -7.46 -11.07
C GLY A 552 9.49 -8.16 -12.13
N SER A 553 10.56 -8.84 -11.72
CA SER A 553 11.61 -9.38 -12.61
C SER A 553 11.33 -10.77 -13.20
N VAL A 554 10.21 -11.42 -12.85
CA VAL A 554 9.84 -12.75 -13.35
C VAL A 554 8.43 -12.72 -13.97
N PRO A 555 8.28 -12.80 -15.31
CA PRO A 555 7.00 -12.51 -15.95
C PRO A 555 5.92 -13.61 -15.84
N THR A 556 6.25 -14.87 -15.54
CA THR A 556 5.27 -15.97 -15.37
C THR A 556 5.54 -16.88 -14.16
N LEU A 557 4.52 -17.59 -13.66
CA LEU A 557 4.69 -18.62 -12.64
C LEU A 557 5.48 -19.85 -13.15
N ALA A 558 5.41 -20.14 -14.45
CA ALA A 558 6.25 -21.17 -15.07
C ALA A 558 7.75 -20.84 -14.98
N GLU A 559 8.12 -19.56 -15.19
CA GLU A 559 9.49 -19.04 -15.03
C GLU A 559 9.88 -18.89 -13.55
N MET A 560 8.93 -18.60 -12.65
CA MET A 560 9.16 -18.66 -11.20
C MET A 560 9.69 -20.03 -10.79
N LEU A 561 9.04 -21.11 -11.24
CA LEU A 561 9.42 -22.49 -10.96
C LEU A 561 10.57 -23.01 -11.85
N SER A 562 11.03 -22.25 -12.85
CA SER A 562 12.06 -22.67 -13.82
C SER A 562 13.14 -21.59 -13.97
N PRO A 563 13.98 -21.36 -12.94
CA PRO A 563 14.98 -20.28 -12.93
C PRO A 563 15.96 -20.34 -14.11
N GLU A 564 16.24 -21.54 -14.63
CA GLU A 564 17.07 -21.78 -15.81
C GLU A 564 16.45 -21.31 -17.14
N LYS A 565 15.20 -20.84 -17.11
CA LYS A 565 14.42 -20.37 -18.28
C LYS A 565 13.87 -18.94 -18.11
N ARG A 566 14.11 -18.27 -16.98
CA ARG A 566 13.61 -16.90 -16.73
C ARG A 566 14.12 -15.96 -17.82
N ARG A 567 13.19 -15.30 -18.53
CA ARG A 567 13.53 -14.23 -19.48
C ARG A 567 14.34 -13.14 -18.76
N THR A 568 15.41 -12.67 -19.42
CA THR A 568 16.22 -11.53 -18.94
C THR A 568 15.78 -10.20 -19.54
N GLN A 569 14.99 -10.23 -20.61
CA GLN A 569 14.30 -9.07 -21.17
C GLN A 569 12.89 -9.49 -21.61
N PHE A 570 11.89 -8.65 -21.37
CA PHE A 570 10.47 -8.88 -21.72
C PHE A 570 9.70 -7.55 -21.67
N ALA A 571 8.56 -7.48 -22.36
CA ALA A 571 7.68 -6.30 -22.30
C ALA A 571 6.77 -6.35 -21.07
N VAL A 572 6.58 -5.20 -20.42
CA VAL A 572 5.62 -4.99 -19.32
C VAL A 572 4.63 -3.90 -19.72
N GLY A 573 3.36 -4.02 -19.34
CA GLY A 573 2.29 -3.09 -19.70
C GLY A 573 1.12 -3.79 -20.37
N LYS A 574 0.58 -3.22 -21.45
CA LYS A 574 -0.53 -3.78 -22.22
C LYS A 574 -0.08 -4.92 -23.15
N VAL A 575 0.14 -6.08 -22.55
CA VAL A 575 0.46 -7.36 -23.20
C VAL A 575 -0.64 -8.38 -22.94
N GLU A 576 -0.78 -9.38 -23.81
CA GLU A 576 -1.73 -10.49 -23.65
C GLU A 576 -1.30 -11.38 -22.48
N PHE A 577 -2.25 -11.79 -21.65
CA PHE A 577 -2.04 -12.69 -20.52
C PHE A 577 -1.93 -14.15 -20.99
N ASP A 578 -0.95 -14.89 -20.45
CA ASP A 578 -0.81 -16.32 -20.67
C ASP A 578 -1.52 -17.11 -19.55
N PRO A 579 -2.70 -17.72 -19.78
CA PRO A 579 -3.40 -18.51 -18.77
C PRO A 579 -2.81 -19.91 -18.54
N VAL A 580 -1.84 -20.35 -19.34
CA VAL A 580 -1.17 -21.65 -19.20
C VAL A 580 0.03 -21.52 -18.26
N ASN A 581 0.93 -20.58 -18.54
CA ASN A 581 2.11 -20.30 -17.73
C ASN A 581 1.83 -19.33 -16.55
N VAL A 582 0.68 -18.65 -16.60
CA VAL A 582 0.17 -17.65 -15.64
C VAL A 582 1.11 -16.45 -15.53
N GLY A 583 0.82 -15.42 -16.33
CA GLY A 583 1.53 -14.14 -16.31
C GLY A 583 1.59 -13.46 -17.67
N LEU A 584 2.68 -12.75 -17.95
CA LEU A 584 2.85 -12.01 -19.20
C LEU A 584 3.36 -12.93 -20.33
N SER A 585 2.68 -12.91 -21.48
CA SER A 585 3.15 -13.55 -22.72
C SER A 585 4.27 -12.73 -23.40
N ASP A 586 4.56 -13.00 -24.67
CA ASP A 586 5.39 -12.15 -25.54
C ASP A 586 4.54 -11.29 -26.52
N GLU A 587 3.21 -11.38 -26.46
CA GLU A 587 2.31 -10.65 -27.38
C GLU A 587 1.96 -9.25 -26.86
N VAL A 588 2.53 -8.23 -27.49
CA VAL A 588 2.27 -6.81 -27.20
C VAL A 588 1.00 -6.35 -27.90
N LEU A 589 -0.01 -5.96 -27.13
CA LEU A 589 -1.32 -5.51 -27.64
C LEU A 589 -1.34 -4.02 -28.02
N ALA A 590 -0.50 -3.20 -27.38
CA ALA A 590 -0.33 -1.79 -27.73
C ALA A 590 1.12 -1.31 -27.45
N ALA A 591 1.87 -1.01 -28.51
CA ALA A 591 3.32 -0.74 -28.43
C ALA A 591 3.68 0.55 -27.68
N ASP A 592 2.77 1.52 -27.60
CA ASP A 592 2.91 2.76 -26.83
C ASP A 592 2.43 2.63 -25.37
N GLN A 593 1.83 1.49 -25.01
CA GLN A 593 1.33 1.16 -23.66
C GLN A 593 2.14 0.04 -22.99
N VAL A 594 3.36 -0.22 -23.48
CA VAL A 594 4.36 -1.13 -22.87
C VAL A 594 5.67 -0.41 -22.54
N SER A 595 6.60 -1.11 -21.88
CA SER A 595 7.98 -0.72 -21.62
C SER A 595 8.85 -1.98 -21.52
N ASP A 596 10.06 -1.96 -22.08
CA ASP A 596 11.01 -3.08 -21.95
C ASP A 596 11.55 -3.17 -20.52
N PHE A 597 11.50 -4.38 -19.95
CA PHE A 597 12.19 -4.76 -18.72
C PHE A 597 13.57 -5.36 -19.07
N ASP A 598 14.59 -5.10 -18.25
CA ASP A 598 15.89 -5.77 -18.33
C ASP A 598 16.38 -6.17 -16.94
N THR A 599 16.52 -7.48 -16.70
CA THR A 599 16.88 -8.07 -15.41
C THR A 599 18.38 -7.96 -15.07
N ARG A 600 19.17 -7.34 -15.95
CA ARG A 600 20.63 -7.16 -15.81
C ARG A 600 20.99 -5.77 -15.25
N LEU A 601 20.02 -4.87 -15.14
CA LEU A 601 20.19 -3.55 -14.53
C LEU A 601 20.13 -3.65 -12.99
N PRO A 602 20.68 -2.66 -12.25
CA PRO A 602 20.57 -2.60 -10.79
C PRO A 602 19.11 -2.65 -10.32
N GLY A 603 18.85 -3.33 -9.20
CA GLY A 603 17.50 -3.50 -8.63
C GLY A 603 16.57 -4.46 -9.40
N ASN A 604 16.90 -4.82 -10.64
CA ASN A 604 16.05 -5.62 -11.52
C ASN A 604 16.36 -7.14 -11.50
N SER A 605 17.23 -7.63 -10.61
CA SER A 605 17.71 -9.02 -10.66
C SER A 605 16.56 -10.03 -10.51
N ASN A 606 16.49 -10.96 -11.47
CA ASN A 606 15.54 -12.10 -11.49
C ASN A 606 16.07 -13.35 -10.78
N ALA A 607 17.10 -13.20 -9.94
CA ALA A 607 17.69 -14.27 -9.13
C ALA A 607 16.77 -14.71 -7.98
N GLY A 608 17.16 -15.79 -7.29
CA GLY A 608 16.52 -16.23 -6.06
C GLY A 608 15.17 -16.94 -6.23
N HIS A 609 14.48 -17.10 -5.11
CA HIS A 609 13.24 -17.86 -4.96
C HIS A 609 13.34 -19.25 -5.63
N LEU A 610 14.30 -20.07 -5.16
CA LEU A 610 14.61 -21.37 -5.76
C LEU A 610 13.75 -22.54 -5.20
N PHE A 611 12.62 -22.23 -4.57
CA PHE A 611 11.69 -23.19 -3.99
C PHE A 611 10.77 -23.83 -5.06
N GLY A 612 10.42 -25.11 -4.92
CA GLY A 612 9.63 -25.87 -5.91
C GLY A 612 10.34 -26.11 -7.27
N THR A 613 11.55 -25.60 -7.48
CA THR A 613 12.27 -25.67 -8.75
C THR A 613 12.72 -27.08 -9.14
N HIS A 614 12.84 -27.97 -8.16
CA HIS A 614 13.24 -29.38 -8.35
C HIS A 614 12.08 -30.31 -8.77
N LEU A 615 10.84 -29.81 -8.78
CA LEU A 615 9.65 -30.59 -9.15
C LEU A 615 9.68 -31.01 -10.63
N SER A 616 8.96 -32.09 -10.98
CA SER A 616 8.82 -32.51 -12.38
C SER A 616 8.04 -31.46 -13.20
N PRO A 617 8.14 -31.44 -14.54
CA PRO A 617 7.31 -30.57 -15.39
C PRO A 617 5.80 -30.77 -15.14
N GLU A 618 5.38 -32.00 -14.89
CA GLU A 618 4.01 -32.39 -14.56
C GLU A 618 3.57 -31.83 -13.21
N ASP A 619 4.42 -31.93 -12.19
CA ASP A 619 4.17 -31.41 -10.85
C ASP A 619 4.18 -29.87 -10.83
N LYS A 620 5.08 -29.22 -11.58
CA LYS A 620 5.08 -27.76 -11.76
C LYS A 620 3.76 -27.28 -12.38
N ARG A 621 3.25 -27.99 -13.40
CA ARG A 621 1.93 -27.70 -13.99
C ARG A 621 0.79 -27.91 -12.99
N ALA A 622 0.82 -28.99 -12.19
CA ALA A 622 -0.17 -29.22 -11.16
C ALA A 622 -0.16 -28.11 -10.08
N LEU A 623 1.03 -27.72 -9.61
CA LEU A 623 1.21 -26.62 -8.66
C LEU A 623 0.71 -25.29 -9.23
N ILE A 624 1.02 -24.97 -10.49
CA ILE A 624 0.49 -23.77 -11.16
C ILE A 624 -1.05 -23.80 -11.24
N GLU A 625 -1.65 -24.95 -11.58
CA GLU A 625 -3.12 -25.08 -11.61
C GLU A 625 -3.75 -24.86 -10.21
N TYR A 626 -3.10 -25.33 -9.15
CA TYR A 626 -3.52 -25.02 -7.78
C TYR A 626 -3.33 -23.53 -7.43
N LEU A 627 -2.25 -22.89 -7.87
CA LEU A 627 -2.03 -21.44 -7.66
C LEU A 627 -3.08 -20.57 -8.36
N LYS A 628 -3.71 -21.04 -9.46
CA LYS A 628 -4.89 -20.37 -10.05
C LYS A 628 -6.15 -20.47 -9.17
N SER A 629 -6.21 -21.42 -8.24
CA SER A 629 -7.38 -21.67 -7.38
C SER A 629 -7.34 -20.91 -6.03
N LEU A 630 -6.34 -20.05 -5.83
CA LEU A 630 -6.13 -19.20 -4.64
C LEU A 630 -6.57 -17.75 -4.89
#